data_AF-A0A1B3MWU9-F1
#
_entry.id   AF-A0A1B3MWU9-F1
#
_cell.length_a   1.000
_cell.length_b   1.000
_cell.length_c   1.000
_cell.angle_alpha   90.00
_cell.angle_beta   90.00
_cell.angle_gamma   90.00
#
_symmetry.space_group_name_H-M   'P 1'
#
loop_
_entity.id
_entity.type
_entity.pdbx_description
1 polymer ?
#
loop_
_entity_poly.entity_id
_entity_poly.type
_entity_poly.pdbx_seq_one_letter_code
_entity_poly.pdbx_strand_id
1 'polypeptide(L)'
;MKMVSELISAPLARQFEAIEQEIAQDVTTIMSQEVDVLKQELRSQITGAGMGAKLARTWRSNVYPQGGRSLNPAGYIWSAAPEIVDAFIRGATIRPVNGAKWLWIPSKNVPRRRRAGAYSSSMGRRSRGTAMTPEEVELHFNAELDLAFEGGKGFAFIDVVSGVSRGFRPATAGRVNGRRGMAPRKAKPVLMFTLVRSVKMPRLLDLEGPARKAAARVASRLNARWG
;
A
#
# COMPACT_ATOMS: atom_id res chain seq x y z
N MET A 1 -7.41 9.67 82.10
CA MET A 1 -6.37 9.87 81.06
C MET A 1 -6.93 9.37 79.73
N LYS A 2 -7.49 10.27 78.90
CA LYS A 2 -8.00 9.89 77.56
C LYS A 2 -6.82 9.94 76.60
N MET A 3 -6.28 8.79 76.23
CA MET A 3 -5.36 8.68 75.09
C MET A 3 -6.21 8.70 73.83
N VAL A 4 -6.27 9.86 73.17
CA VAL A 4 -6.79 9.95 71.81
C VAL A 4 -5.66 9.45 70.90
N SER A 5 -5.81 8.25 70.36
CA SER A 5 -4.91 7.75 69.32
C SER A 5 -5.25 8.51 68.03
N GLU A 6 -4.59 9.64 67.81
CA GLU A 6 -4.60 10.28 66.50
C GLU A 6 -3.79 9.40 65.54
N LEU A 7 -4.51 8.60 64.75
CA LEU A 7 -3.99 8.13 63.47
C LEU A 7 -3.69 9.38 62.65
N ILE A 8 -2.41 9.76 62.55
CA ILE A 8 -1.92 10.78 61.62
C ILE A 8 -1.98 10.16 60.21
N SER A 9 -3.19 9.86 59.73
CA SER A 9 -3.46 9.58 58.33
C SER A 9 -3.54 10.92 57.61
N ALA A 10 -2.88 11.04 56.44
CA ALA A 10 -3.13 12.18 55.55
C ALA A 10 -4.65 12.37 55.37
N PRO A 11 -5.16 13.61 55.25
CA PRO A 11 -6.58 13.86 55.04
C PRO A 11 -7.10 12.97 53.91
N LEU A 12 -8.25 12.32 54.11
CA LEU A 12 -8.87 11.42 53.13
C LEU A 12 -8.89 11.99 51.70
N ALA A 13 -9.06 13.32 51.57
CA ALA A 13 -8.95 14.04 50.30
C ALA A 13 -7.60 13.85 49.58
N ARG A 14 -6.46 13.89 50.29
CA ARG A 14 -5.13 13.67 49.71
C ARG A 14 -4.93 12.22 49.27
N GLN A 15 -5.54 11.26 49.98
CA GLN A 15 -5.49 9.85 49.61
C GLN A 15 -6.29 9.60 48.32
N PHE A 16 -7.50 10.17 48.23
CA PHE A 16 -8.29 10.10 47.00
C PHE A 16 -7.58 10.76 45.82
N GLU A 17 -6.99 11.94 46.02
CA GLU A 17 -6.22 12.60 44.97
C GLU A 17 -5.03 11.75 44.52
N ALA A 18 -4.27 11.15 45.44
CA ALA A 18 -3.16 10.27 45.09
C ALA A 18 -3.62 9.04 44.27
N ILE A 19 -4.73 8.41 44.65
CA ILE A 19 -5.31 7.27 43.94
C ILE A 19 -5.79 7.69 42.54
N GLU A 20 -6.49 8.81 42.43
CA GLU A 20 -6.96 9.35 41.16
C GLU A 20 -5.81 9.59 40.19
N GLN A 21 -4.72 10.16 40.71
CA GLN A 21 -3.50 10.45 39.97
C GLN A 21 -2.75 9.17 39.55
N GLU A 22 -2.83 8.10 40.33
CA GLU A 22 -2.28 6.78 39.97
C GLU A 22 -3.12 6.11 38.87
N ILE A 23 -4.45 6.09 39.03
CA ILE A 23 -5.38 5.58 38.03
C ILE A 23 -5.20 6.34 36.70
N ALA A 24 -5.17 7.67 36.74
CA ALA A 24 -4.98 8.50 35.55
C ALA A 24 -3.67 8.15 34.82
N GLN A 25 -2.58 7.94 35.57
CA GLN A 25 -1.30 7.54 34.99
C GLN A 25 -1.39 6.18 34.31
N ASP A 26 -2.04 5.22 34.96
CA ASP A 26 -2.15 3.85 34.47
C ASP A 26 -3.04 3.72 33.25
N VAL A 27 -4.22 4.33 33.28
CA VAL A 27 -5.15 4.33 32.15
C VAL A 27 -4.47 5.01 30.94
N THR A 28 -3.78 6.14 31.16
CA THR A 28 -3.04 6.84 30.09
C THR A 28 -1.93 5.97 29.51
N THR A 29 -1.19 5.27 30.36
CA THR A 29 -0.09 4.39 29.94
C THR A 29 -0.63 3.19 29.15
N ILE A 30 -1.69 2.54 29.64
CA ILE A 30 -2.34 1.41 28.97
C ILE A 30 -2.87 1.85 27.61
N MET A 31 -3.57 2.98 27.54
CA MET A 31 -4.08 3.52 26.27
C MET A 31 -2.95 3.77 25.27
N SER A 32 -1.86 4.41 25.70
CA SER A 32 -0.72 4.69 24.84
C SER A 32 -0.08 3.41 24.27
N GLN A 33 0.11 2.40 25.12
CA GLN A 33 0.64 1.10 24.70
C GLN A 33 -0.30 0.38 23.72
N GLU A 34 -1.60 0.33 24.02
CA GLU A 34 -2.57 -0.37 23.17
C GLU A 34 -2.74 0.30 21.80
N VAL A 35 -2.63 1.63 21.74
CA VAL A 35 -2.62 2.37 20.48
C VAL A 35 -1.39 2.02 19.63
N ASP A 36 -0.21 1.89 20.24
CA ASP A 36 0.98 1.46 19.50
C ASP A 36 0.84 0.01 19.00
N VAL A 37 0.37 -0.90 19.85
CA VAL A 37 0.10 -2.30 19.48
C VAL A 37 -0.88 -2.38 18.31
N LEU A 38 -2.01 -1.66 18.37
CA LEU A 38 -3.00 -1.63 17.29
C LEU A 38 -2.40 -1.07 16.00
N LYS A 39 -1.62 0.00 16.07
CA LYS A 39 -0.91 0.55 14.89
C LYS A 39 0.04 -0.49 14.29
N GLN A 40 0.77 -1.27 15.10
CA GLN A 40 1.64 -2.33 14.58
C GLN A 40 0.85 -3.50 13.98
N GLU A 41 -0.29 -3.88 14.56
CA GLU A 41 -1.18 -4.90 14.01
C GLU A 41 -1.69 -4.51 12.62
N LEU A 42 -2.14 -3.25 12.45
CA LEU A 42 -2.57 -2.71 11.16
C LEU A 42 -1.42 -2.63 10.14
N ARG A 43 -0.19 -2.33 10.59
CA ARG A 43 1.02 -2.38 9.75
C ARG A 43 1.34 -3.81 9.29
N SER A 44 1.26 -4.75 10.22
CA SER A 44 1.48 -6.16 9.95
C SER A 44 0.47 -6.73 8.97
N GLN A 45 -0.79 -6.28 9.04
CA GLN A 45 -1.82 -6.67 8.09
C GLN A 45 -1.45 -6.24 6.66
N ILE A 46 -0.96 -5.01 6.48
CA ILE A 46 -0.51 -4.51 5.17
C ILE A 46 0.68 -5.33 4.64
N THR A 47 1.70 -5.58 5.46
CA THR A 47 2.86 -6.36 5.02
C THR A 47 2.53 -7.83 4.80
N GLY A 48 1.66 -8.41 5.63
CA GLY A 48 1.16 -9.78 5.50
C GLY A 48 0.32 -9.99 4.25
N ALA A 49 -0.38 -8.96 3.79
CA ALA A 49 -1.08 -8.94 2.50
C ALA A 49 -0.15 -8.81 1.27
N GLY A 50 1.18 -8.83 1.47
CA GLY A 50 2.17 -8.71 0.40
C GLY A 50 2.42 -7.28 -0.09
N MET A 51 1.90 -6.28 0.63
CA MET A 51 2.12 -4.88 0.29
C MET A 51 3.44 -4.37 0.90
N GLY A 52 4.00 -3.32 0.30
CA GLY A 52 5.30 -2.80 0.72
C GLY A 52 5.28 -2.06 2.06
N ALA A 53 6.43 -2.07 2.77
CA ALA A 53 6.61 -1.38 4.05
C ALA A 53 6.32 0.14 4.00
N LYS A 54 6.40 0.76 2.82
CA LYS A 54 6.04 2.18 2.64
C LYS A 54 4.56 2.42 2.91
N LEU A 55 3.67 1.52 2.45
CA LEU A 55 2.25 1.63 2.71
C LEU A 55 1.93 1.33 4.17
N ALA A 56 2.60 0.34 4.78
CA ALA A 56 2.40 0.06 6.21
C ALA A 56 2.71 1.30 7.07
N ARG A 57 3.83 1.98 6.82
CA ARG A 57 4.23 3.20 7.53
C ARG A 57 3.28 4.39 7.38
N THR A 58 2.28 4.32 6.48
CA THR A 58 1.23 5.34 6.40
C THR A 58 0.32 5.33 7.61
N TRP A 59 0.18 4.21 8.32
CA TRP A 59 -0.49 4.17 9.61
C TRP A 59 0.27 5.00 10.65
N ARG A 60 -0.45 5.93 11.25
CA ARG A 60 0.00 6.89 12.27
C ARG A 60 -0.96 6.85 13.44
N SER A 61 -0.48 7.31 14.58
CA SER A 61 -1.24 7.32 15.83
C SER A 61 -0.93 8.57 16.64
N ASN A 62 -1.93 9.05 17.36
CA ASN A 62 -1.82 10.07 18.40
C ASN A 62 -2.55 9.57 19.64
N VAL A 63 -2.06 9.95 20.81
CA VAL A 63 -2.67 9.64 22.10
C VAL A 63 -2.92 10.97 22.80
N TYR A 64 -4.08 11.09 23.44
CA TYR A 64 -4.50 12.26 24.20
C TYR A 64 -4.68 11.89 25.68
N PRO A 65 -4.27 12.76 26.61
CA PRO A 65 -3.64 14.06 26.35
C PRO A 65 -2.21 13.93 25.78
N GLN A 66 -1.74 14.94 25.05
CA GLN A 66 -0.38 14.94 24.47
C GLN A 66 0.70 15.02 25.55
N GLY A 67 0.35 15.52 26.73
CA GLY A 67 1.19 15.57 27.92
C GLY A 67 0.34 15.51 29.18
N GLY A 68 0.92 14.96 30.25
CA GLY A 68 0.21 14.70 31.49
C GLY A 68 -0.59 13.40 31.47
N ARG A 69 -1.41 13.22 32.51
CA ARG A 69 -2.21 12.02 32.78
C ARG A 69 -3.68 12.39 32.80
N SER A 70 -4.52 11.46 32.39
CA SER A 70 -5.98 11.61 32.33
C SER A 70 -6.66 10.33 32.78
N LEU A 71 -7.77 10.46 33.50
CA LEU A 71 -8.70 9.35 33.76
C LEU A 71 -9.39 8.86 32.50
N ASN A 72 -9.49 9.73 31.48
CA ASN A 72 -10.12 9.42 30.20
C ASN A 72 -9.17 9.76 29.04
N PRO A 73 -8.11 8.95 28.86
CA PRO A 73 -7.22 9.11 27.72
C PRO A 73 -7.87 8.55 26.45
N ALA A 74 -7.49 9.08 25.29
CA ALA A 74 -8.03 8.66 24.00
C ALA A 74 -6.92 8.41 22.98
N GLY A 75 -7.08 7.34 22.19
CA GLY A 75 -6.20 7.00 21.09
C GLY A 75 -6.83 7.28 19.74
N TYR A 76 -6.11 7.95 18.83
CA TYR A 76 -6.53 8.17 17.46
C TYR A 76 -5.52 7.56 16.48
N ILE A 77 -5.99 6.74 15.55
CA ILE A 77 -5.17 6.07 14.53
C ILE A 77 -5.72 6.39 13.15
N TRP A 78 -4.84 6.72 12.21
CA TRP A 78 -5.23 7.04 10.83
C TRP A 78 -4.16 6.61 9.83
N SER A 79 -4.53 6.49 8.56
CA SER A 79 -3.60 6.28 7.46
C SER A 79 -3.37 7.58 6.69
N ALA A 80 -2.11 7.87 6.34
CA ALA A 80 -1.76 8.90 5.36
C ALA A 80 -2.09 8.52 3.90
N ALA A 81 -2.60 7.31 3.66
CA ALA A 81 -3.07 6.84 2.36
C ALA A 81 -4.49 6.24 2.47
N PRO A 82 -5.48 7.04 2.91
CA PRO A 82 -6.81 6.52 3.26
C PRO A 82 -7.52 5.86 2.07
N GLU A 83 -7.42 6.44 0.87
CA GLU A 83 -8.07 5.89 -0.34
C GLU A 83 -7.50 4.52 -0.74
N ILE A 84 -6.19 4.32 -0.60
CA ILE A 84 -5.55 3.03 -0.92
C ILE A 84 -6.03 1.97 0.07
N VAL A 85 -6.01 2.29 1.36
CA VAL A 85 -6.46 1.37 2.42
C VAL A 85 -7.94 1.03 2.22
N ASP A 86 -8.79 2.03 2.00
CA ASP A 86 -10.23 1.87 1.79
C ASP A 86 -10.54 0.98 0.59
N ALA A 87 -9.79 1.14 -0.52
CA ALA A 87 -9.94 0.30 -1.71
C ALA A 87 -9.74 -1.19 -1.41
N PHE A 88 -8.81 -1.54 -0.52
CA PHE A 88 -8.56 -2.93 -0.10
C PHE A 88 -9.49 -3.43 1.02
N ILE A 89 -10.16 -2.54 1.75
CA ILE A 89 -11.20 -2.92 2.71
C ILE A 89 -12.50 -3.27 1.94
N ARG A 90 -12.92 -2.38 1.04
CA ARG A 90 -14.20 -2.53 0.31
C ARG A 90 -14.10 -3.46 -0.90
N GLY A 91 -12.90 -3.66 -1.45
CA GLY A 91 -12.69 -4.39 -2.70
C GLY A 91 -13.15 -3.55 -3.91
N ALA A 92 -12.58 -2.35 -4.03
CA ALA A 92 -12.93 -1.38 -5.06
C ALA A 92 -12.77 -1.95 -6.48
N THR A 93 -13.54 -1.41 -7.44
CA THR A 93 -13.43 -1.79 -8.86
C THR A 93 -12.70 -0.70 -9.62
N ILE A 94 -11.52 -1.03 -10.16
CA ILE A 94 -10.72 -0.16 -11.01
C ILE A 94 -11.35 -0.16 -12.40
N ARG A 95 -11.62 1.03 -12.94
CA ARG A 95 -12.17 1.24 -14.28
C ARG A 95 -11.30 2.22 -15.09
N PRO A 96 -11.31 2.12 -16.42
CA PRO A 96 -10.75 3.15 -17.28
C PRO A 96 -11.39 4.52 -17.03
N VAL A 97 -10.62 5.58 -17.23
CA VAL A 97 -11.06 6.99 -17.07
C VAL A 97 -10.82 7.75 -18.37
N ASN A 98 -11.30 9.00 -18.46
CA ASN A 98 -11.08 9.90 -19.61
C ASN A 98 -11.58 9.33 -20.96
N GLY A 99 -12.74 8.67 -20.95
CA GLY A 99 -13.33 8.07 -22.15
C GLY A 99 -12.62 6.80 -22.65
N ALA A 100 -11.56 6.35 -21.97
CA ALA A 100 -10.88 5.11 -22.33
C ALA A 100 -11.82 3.91 -22.13
N LYS A 101 -11.71 2.92 -23.02
CA LYS A 101 -12.58 1.71 -23.01
C LYS A 101 -11.95 0.52 -22.27
N TRP A 102 -10.62 0.54 -22.10
CA TRP A 102 -9.84 -0.60 -21.63
C TRP A 102 -8.74 -0.18 -20.66
N LEU A 103 -8.46 -1.03 -19.67
CA LEU A 103 -7.26 -0.97 -18.84
C LEU A 103 -6.17 -1.80 -19.53
N TRP A 104 -5.01 -1.19 -19.75
CA TRP A 104 -3.86 -1.82 -20.39
C TRP A 104 -2.92 -2.37 -19.33
N ILE A 105 -2.99 -3.68 -19.09
CA ILE A 105 -2.17 -4.36 -18.08
C ILE A 105 -0.88 -4.85 -18.74
N PRO A 106 0.30 -4.35 -18.31
CA PRO A 106 1.57 -4.72 -18.94
C PRO A 106 1.96 -6.16 -18.59
N SER A 107 2.41 -6.90 -19.61
CA SER A 107 3.05 -8.20 -19.44
C SER A 107 4.50 -8.05 -18.98
N LYS A 108 5.17 -9.18 -18.71
CA LYS A 108 6.61 -9.20 -18.39
C LYS A 108 7.50 -8.76 -19.57
N ASN A 109 6.96 -8.79 -20.80
CA ASN A 109 7.70 -8.47 -22.02
C ASN A 109 7.82 -6.96 -22.25
N VAL A 110 6.96 -6.16 -21.60
CA VAL A 110 6.99 -4.69 -21.73
C VAL A 110 8.29 -4.15 -21.14
N PRO A 111 9.10 -3.41 -21.92
CA PRO A 111 10.32 -2.82 -21.41
C PRO A 111 10.05 -1.86 -20.25
N ARG A 112 10.90 -1.92 -19.23
CA ARG A 112 10.86 -1.00 -18.07
C ARG A 112 11.92 0.11 -18.13
N ARG A 113 12.91 -0.08 -19.00
CA ARG A 113 14.01 0.88 -19.18
C ARG A 113 13.67 1.81 -20.33
N ARG A 114 13.46 3.09 -20.00
CA ARG A 114 13.27 4.17 -20.96
C ARG A 114 14.62 4.78 -21.30
N ARG A 115 14.84 5.17 -22.56
CA ARG A 115 15.90 6.12 -22.88
C ARG A 115 15.44 7.49 -22.37
N ALA A 116 16.25 8.13 -21.54
CA ALA A 116 15.91 9.44 -20.97
C ALA A 116 15.70 10.46 -22.10
N GLY A 117 14.64 11.27 -22.00
CA GLY A 117 14.32 12.32 -22.99
C GLY A 117 13.69 11.83 -24.30
N ALA A 118 13.47 10.53 -24.49
CA ALA A 118 12.97 9.98 -25.75
C ALA A 118 11.42 9.92 -25.85
N TYR A 119 10.70 10.10 -24.75
CA TYR A 119 9.23 10.02 -24.73
C TYR A 119 8.64 11.22 -24.00
N SER A 120 7.61 11.85 -24.59
CA SER A 120 6.92 13.03 -24.02
C SER A 120 6.43 12.77 -22.59
N SER A 121 5.80 11.63 -22.38
CA SER A 121 5.37 11.08 -21.08
C SER A 121 6.49 10.91 -20.04
N SER A 122 7.75 10.86 -20.48
CA SER A 122 8.95 10.68 -19.66
C SER A 122 9.87 11.90 -19.62
N MET A 123 9.49 13.01 -20.25
CA MET A 123 10.28 14.24 -20.26
C MET A 123 10.46 14.74 -18.82
N GLY A 124 11.71 14.90 -18.39
CA GLY A 124 12.05 15.30 -17.02
C GLY A 124 11.85 14.24 -15.92
N ARG A 125 11.42 13.01 -16.24
CA ARG A 125 11.16 11.94 -15.26
C ARG A 125 12.18 10.80 -15.39
N ARG A 126 12.95 10.54 -14.32
CA ARG A 126 13.77 9.31 -14.24
C ARG A 126 12.83 8.10 -14.23
N SER A 127 13.11 7.10 -15.08
CA SER A 127 12.36 5.84 -15.07
C SER A 127 12.48 5.18 -13.70
N ARG A 128 11.38 5.12 -12.93
CA ARG A 128 11.34 4.43 -11.63
C ARG A 128 11.15 2.91 -11.77
N GLY A 129 11.60 2.34 -12.89
CA GLY A 129 11.42 0.91 -13.20
C GLY A 129 9.97 0.52 -13.53
N THR A 130 9.11 1.48 -13.86
CA THR A 130 7.75 1.24 -14.34
C THR A 130 7.75 0.72 -15.78
N ALA A 131 6.75 -0.08 -16.13
CA ALA A 131 6.55 -0.51 -17.51
C ALA A 131 6.32 0.70 -18.43
N MET A 132 6.68 0.56 -19.70
CA MET A 132 6.32 1.52 -20.74
C MET A 132 4.79 1.58 -20.95
N THR A 133 4.27 2.75 -21.31
CA THR A 133 2.91 2.93 -21.81
C THR A 133 2.78 2.35 -23.22
N PRO A 134 1.56 2.12 -23.73
CA PRO A 134 1.37 1.63 -25.11
C PRO A 134 2.11 2.48 -26.16
N GLU A 135 1.91 3.80 -26.13
CA GLU A 135 2.58 4.76 -27.02
C GLU A 135 4.12 4.64 -26.96
N GLU A 136 4.67 4.50 -25.76
CA GLU A 136 6.12 4.37 -25.59
C GLU A 136 6.65 3.04 -26.10
N VAL A 137 5.87 1.96 -26.02
CA VAL A 137 6.23 0.66 -26.57
C VAL A 137 6.31 0.75 -28.09
N GLU A 138 5.34 1.39 -28.73
CA GLU A 138 5.33 1.60 -30.18
C GLU A 138 6.55 2.40 -30.63
N LEU A 139 6.83 3.51 -29.95
CA LEU A 139 8.02 4.32 -30.17
C LEU A 139 9.33 3.55 -29.87
N HIS A 140 9.35 2.69 -28.85
CA HIS A 140 10.54 1.92 -28.49
C HIS A 140 10.93 0.90 -29.55
N PHE A 141 9.94 0.23 -30.14
CA PHE A 141 10.14 -0.80 -31.15
C PHE A 141 10.04 -0.27 -32.58
N ASN A 142 9.58 0.98 -32.76
CA ASN A 142 9.27 1.58 -34.06
C ASN A 142 8.34 0.68 -34.87
N ALA A 143 7.26 0.23 -34.24
CA ALA A 143 6.21 -0.63 -34.77
C ALA A 143 4.90 -0.32 -34.03
N GLU A 144 3.76 -0.60 -34.65
CA GLU A 144 2.44 -0.37 -34.05
C GLU A 144 1.98 -1.59 -33.24
N LEU A 145 1.07 -1.37 -32.27
CA LEU A 145 0.48 -2.44 -31.49
C LEU A 145 -0.70 -3.07 -32.24
N ASP A 146 -0.59 -4.36 -32.54
CA ASP A 146 -1.67 -5.15 -33.12
C ASP A 146 -2.63 -5.62 -32.03
N LEU A 147 -3.91 -5.24 -32.17
CA LEU A 147 -4.95 -5.57 -31.20
C LEU A 147 -5.77 -6.78 -31.65
N ALA A 148 -5.85 -7.79 -30.79
CA ALA A 148 -6.75 -8.92 -30.93
C ALA A 148 -7.75 -8.95 -29.77
N PHE A 149 -9.04 -9.18 -30.05
CA PHE A 149 -10.09 -9.25 -29.04
C PHE A 149 -10.72 -10.64 -29.03
N GLU A 150 -10.86 -11.21 -27.84
CA GLU A 150 -11.44 -12.54 -27.64
C GLU A 150 -12.20 -12.57 -26.31
N GLY A 151 -13.44 -13.05 -26.32
CA GLY A 151 -14.22 -13.29 -25.10
C GLY A 151 -14.36 -12.06 -24.18
N GLY A 152 -14.44 -10.85 -24.73
CA GLY A 152 -14.55 -9.61 -23.95
C GLY A 152 -13.24 -9.12 -23.31
N LYS A 153 -12.11 -9.76 -23.62
CA LYS A 153 -10.75 -9.30 -23.31
C LYS A 153 -10.06 -8.87 -24.60
N GLY A 154 -9.02 -8.06 -24.48
CA GLY A 154 -8.15 -7.73 -25.60
C GLY A 154 -6.69 -8.06 -25.29
N PHE A 155 -5.90 -8.16 -26.34
CA PHE A 155 -4.47 -8.45 -26.28
C PHE A 155 -3.78 -7.54 -27.28
N ALA A 156 -2.70 -6.89 -26.84
CA ALA A 156 -1.88 -6.04 -27.70
C ALA A 156 -0.52 -6.70 -27.92
N PHE A 157 -0.21 -6.96 -29.18
CA PHE A 157 1.01 -7.59 -29.64
C PHE A 157 1.88 -6.57 -30.38
N ILE A 158 3.19 -6.79 -30.38
CA ILE A 158 4.09 -6.03 -31.24
C ILE A 158 5.09 -6.97 -31.88
N ASP A 159 5.35 -6.75 -33.16
CA ASP A 159 6.29 -7.55 -33.93
C ASP A 159 7.74 -7.18 -33.61
N VAL A 160 8.46 -8.14 -33.06
CA VAL A 160 9.84 -7.96 -32.61
C VAL A 160 10.71 -9.15 -32.99
N VAL A 161 12.01 -8.91 -33.06
CA VAL A 161 13.03 -9.97 -33.22
C VAL A 161 13.74 -10.24 -31.89
N SER A 162 14.25 -11.45 -31.73
CA SER A 162 15.05 -11.80 -30.56
C SER A 162 16.34 -10.96 -30.49
N GLY A 163 16.61 -10.43 -29.30
CA GLY A 163 17.88 -9.81 -28.96
C GLY A 163 18.97 -10.85 -28.75
N VAL A 164 20.22 -10.38 -28.66
CA VAL A 164 21.39 -11.22 -28.34
C VAL A 164 21.36 -11.66 -26.86
N SER A 165 20.78 -10.83 -25.98
CA SER A 165 20.43 -11.18 -24.60
C SER A 165 18.93 -11.48 -24.48
N ARG A 166 18.44 -11.88 -23.28
CA ARG A 166 17.01 -12.12 -22.95
C ARG A 166 16.12 -10.86 -23.10
N GLY A 167 16.04 -10.29 -24.28
CA GLY A 167 15.25 -9.11 -24.61
C GLY A 167 14.86 -9.07 -26.07
N PHE A 168 14.04 -8.07 -26.41
CA PHE A 168 13.49 -7.88 -27.75
C PHE A 168 14.17 -6.71 -28.45
N ARG A 169 14.18 -6.73 -29.79
CA ARG A 169 14.67 -5.64 -30.63
C ARG A 169 13.64 -5.30 -31.72
N PRO A 170 13.66 -4.05 -32.23
CA PRO A 170 12.87 -3.65 -33.39
C PRO A 170 13.04 -4.61 -34.58
N ALA A 171 11.94 -5.00 -35.22
CA ALA A 171 11.92 -5.84 -36.41
C ALA A 171 12.24 -5.08 -37.71
N THR A 172 13.36 -4.34 -37.72
CA THR A 172 13.82 -3.58 -38.90
C THR A 172 14.13 -4.50 -40.08
N ALA A 173 13.93 -4.03 -41.32
CA ALA A 173 14.22 -4.79 -42.56
C ALA A 173 15.59 -5.48 -42.56
N GLY A 174 16.67 -4.78 -42.17
CA GLY A 174 18.02 -5.37 -42.12
C GLY A 174 18.22 -6.46 -41.05
N ARG A 175 17.32 -6.60 -40.08
CA ARG A 175 17.31 -7.71 -39.11
C ARG A 175 16.44 -8.87 -39.57
N VAL A 176 15.32 -8.56 -40.24
CA VAL A 176 14.39 -9.58 -40.74
C VAL A 176 14.95 -10.26 -41.98
N ASN A 177 15.46 -9.48 -42.95
CA ASN A 177 15.97 -9.98 -44.22
C ASN A 177 17.47 -10.37 -44.15
N GLY A 178 18.14 -10.02 -43.05
CA GLY A 178 19.59 -10.17 -42.91
C GLY A 178 20.37 -9.05 -43.61
N ARG A 179 21.67 -8.98 -43.31
CA ARG A 179 22.62 -8.06 -43.95
C ARG A 179 24.02 -8.66 -43.97
N ARG A 180 24.97 -8.05 -44.67
CA ARG A 180 26.37 -8.51 -44.71
C ARG A 180 26.90 -8.75 -43.29
N GLY A 181 27.32 -9.99 -43.02
CA GLY A 181 27.83 -10.42 -41.71
C GLY A 181 26.77 -10.70 -40.62
N MET A 182 25.47 -10.70 -40.94
CA MET A 182 24.40 -11.03 -39.98
C MET A 182 23.23 -11.77 -40.62
N ALA A 183 22.97 -12.98 -40.12
CA ALA A 183 21.86 -13.82 -40.56
C ALA A 183 20.48 -13.18 -40.29
N PRO A 184 19.47 -13.46 -41.14
CA PRO A 184 18.10 -13.02 -40.93
C PRO A 184 17.52 -13.58 -39.62
N ARG A 185 16.63 -12.81 -39.00
CA ARG A 185 15.90 -13.20 -37.78
C ARG A 185 14.41 -13.11 -38.03
N LYS A 186 13.67 -14.15 -37.64
CA LYS A 186 12.22 -14.15 -37.76
C LYS A 186 11.60 -13.13 -36.80
N ALA A 187 10.78 -12.22 -37.35
CA ALA A 187 9.88 -11.41 -36.56
C ALA A 187 8.82 -12.32 -35.94
N LYS A 188 8.42 -12.01 -34.72
CA LYS A 188 7.33 -12.71 -34.03
C LYS A 188 6.48 -11.74 -33.23
N PRO A 189 5.15 -11.95 -33.20
CA PRO A 189 4.27 -11.15 -32.36
C PRO A 189 4.51 -11.53 -30.89
N VAL A 190 4.79 -10.53 -30.06
CA VAL A 190 4.98 -10.71 -28.62
C VAL A 190 3.91 -9.96 -27.86
N LEU A 191 3.22 -10.67 -26.96
CA LEU A 191 2.20 -10.08 -26.11
C LEU A 191 2.81 -9.02 -25.17
N MET A 192 2.42 -7.77 -25.37
CA MET A 192 2.83 -6.63 -24.55
C MET A 192 1.78 -6.29 -23.50
N PHE A 193 0.51 -6.17 -23.88
CA PHE A 193 -0.55 -5.79 -22.93
C PHE A 193 -1.74 -6.74 -22.98
N THR A 194 -2.35 -6.97 -21.82
CA THR A 194 -3.69 -7.56 -21.70
C THR A 194 -4.68 -6.45 -21.40
N LEU A 195 -5.75 -6.36 -22.18
CA LEU A 195 -6.78 -5.34 -22.11
C LEU A 195 -8.00 -5.90 -21.40
N VAL A 196 -8.43 -5.24 -20.32
CA VAL A 196 -9.62 -5.62 -19.55
C VAL A 196 -10.52 -4.42 -19.32
N ARG A 197 -11.84 -4.65 -19.19
CA ARG A 197 -12.82 -3.58 -18.97
C ARG A 197 -12.77 -3.00 -17.56
N SER A 198 -12.47 -3.83 -16.57
CA SER A 198 -12.34 -3.43 -15.17
C SER A 198 -11.60 -4.52 -14.39
N VAL A 199 -11.08 -4.16 -13.21
CA VAL A 199 -10.45 -5.11 -12.28
C VAL A 199 -11.06 -4.91 -10.91
N LYS A 200 -11.58 -5.98 -10.30
CA LYS A 200 -12.03 -5.97 -8.91
C LYS A 200 -10.84 -6.20 -7.99
N MET A 201 -10.61 -5.29 -7.04
CA MET A 201 -9.56 -5.45 -6.04
C MET A 201 -9.94 -6.51 -5.01
N PRO A 202 -8.97 -7.30 -4.53
CA PRO A 202 -9.21 -8.24 -3.43
C PRO A 202 -9.48 -7.48 -2.13
N ARG A 203 -10.30 -8.07 -1.27
CA ARG A 203 -10.54 -7.57 0.10
C ARG A 203 -9.47 -8.15 1.02
N LEU A 204 -8.41 -7.39 1.25
CA LEU A 204 -7.21 -7.87 1.96
C LEU A 204 -7.04 -7.28 3.36
N LEU A 205 -7.77 -6.21 3.68
CA LEU A 205 -7.61 -5.46 4.93
C LEU A 205 -8.93 -5.46 5.72
N ASP A 206 -8.80 -5.41 7.05
CA ASP A 206 -9.89 -5.33 8.02
C ASP A 206 -9.48 -4.42 9.18
N LEU A 207 -10.33 -3.45 9.51
CA LEU A 207 -10.13 -2.52 10.63
C LEU A 207 -10.95 -2.91 11.86
N GLU A 208 -12.11 -3.55 11.67
CA GLU A 208 -13.08 -3.81 12.73
C GLU A 208 -12.61 -4.91 13.68
N GLY A 209 -11.96 -5.96 13.15
CA GLY A 209 -11.38 -7.03 13.96
C GLY A 209 -10.30 -6.51 14.92
N PRO A 210 -9.22 -5.89 14.41
CA PRO A 210 -8.16 -5.32 15.25
C PRO A 210 -8.67 -4.27 16.24
N ALA A 211 -9.59 -3.39 15.83
CA ALA A 211 -10.15 -2.37 16.72
C ALA A 211 -10.91 -2.98 17.91
N ARG A 212 -11.78 -3.97 17.67
CA ARG A 212 -12.50 -4.68 18.75
C ARG A 212 -11.56 -5.41 19.70
N LYS A 213 -10.51 -6.05 19.16
CA LYS A 213 -9.49 -6.71 19.98
C LYS A 213 -8.74 -5.70 20.87
N ALA A 214 -8.36 -4.55 20.31
CA ALA A 214 -7.70 -3.50 21.08
C ALA A 214 -8.58 -2.98 22.22
N ALA A 215 -9.87 -2.72 21.96
CA ALA A 215 -10.81 -2.30 23.00
C ALA A 215 -10.93 -3.33 24.13
N ALA A 216 -11.02 -4.62 23.79
CA ALA A 216 -11.06 -5.69 24.77
C ALA A 216 -9.76 -5.80 25.59
N ARG A 217 -8.59 -5.59 24.97
CA ARG A 217 -7.29 -5.56 25.67
C ARG A 217 -7.19 -4.40 26.65
N VAL A 218 -7.64 -3.19 26.28
CA VAL A 218 -7.70 -2.05 27.20
C VAL A 218 -8.52 -2.40 28.44
N ALA A 219 -9.75 -2.90 28.25
CA ALA A 219 -10.62 -3.29 29.36
C ALA A 219 -10.00 -4.39 30.24
N SER A 220 -9.42 -5.42 29.62
CA SER A 220 -8.76 -6.51 30.35
C SER A 220 -7.55 -6.03 31.15
N ARG A 221 -6.73 -5.12 30.62
CA ARG A 221 -5.55 -4.59 31.31
C ARG A 221 -5.90 -3.64 32.45
N LEU A 222 -7.00 -2.90 32.31
CA LEU A 222 -7.54 -2.09 33.40
C LEU A 222 -8.07 -2.97 34.54
N ASN A 223 -8.89 -3.97 34.22
CA ASN A 223 -9.39 -4.92 35.22
C ASN A 223 -8.25 -5.68 35.91
N ALA A 224 -7.22 -6.11 35.20
CA ALA A 224 -6.09 -6.80 35.80
C ALA A 224 -5.28 -5.94 36.80
N ARG A 225 -5.42 -4.61 36.73
CA ARG A 225 -4.68 -3.67 37.58
C ARG A 225 -5.53 -3.09 38.72
N TRP A 226 -6.84 -2.93 38.49
CA TRP A 226 -7.75 -2.21 39.40
C TRP A 226 -9.05 -2.96 39.73
N GLY A 227 -9.28 -4.15 39.16
CA GLY A 227 -10.45 -5.01 39.42
C GLY A 227 -10.10 -6.20 40.29
#